data_AF-A0A353HRS3-F1
#
_entry.id   AF-A0A353HRS3-F1
#
_cell.length_a   1.000
_cell.length_b   1.000
_cell.length_c   1.000
_cell.angle_alpha   90.00
_cell.angle_beta   90.00
_cell.angle_gamma   90.00
#
_symmetry.space_group_name_H-M   'P 1'
#
loop_
_entity.id
_entity.type
_entity.pdbx_description
1 polymer ?
#
loop_
_entity_poly.entity_id
_entity_poly.type
_entity_poly.pdbx_seq_one_letter_code
_entity_poly.pdbx_strand_id
1 'polypeptide(L)' 'MTSRADRERHVTQMLTNMRLEGLIPDDDHLRVLQRYIEGTATLSDLLQDARNFALERWLLERLRPTVS' A
#
# COMPACT_ATOMS: atom_id res chain seq x y z
N MET A 1 -15.62 13.87 -8.91
CA MET A 1 -14.55 13.97 -7.88
C MET A 1 -14.95 13.11 -6.71
N THR A 2 -14.10 12.20 -6.26
CA THR A 2 -14.33 11.40 -5.04
C THR A 2 -14.15 12.27 -3.80
N SER A 3 -15.15 12.29 -2.92
CA SER A 3 -15.07 13.07 -1.68
C SER A 3 -14.00 12.51 -0.74
N ARG A 4 -13.64 13.28 0.30
CA ARG A 4 -12.77 12.76 1.37
C ARG A 4 -13.38 11.53 2.04
N ALA A 5 -14.68 11.56 2.31
CA ALA A 5 -15.41 10.45 2.93
C ALA A 5 -15.39 9.17 2.07
N ASP A 6 -15.48 9.31 0.74
CA ASP A 6 -15.34 8.15 -0.17
C ASP A 6 -13.94 7.54 -0.09
N ARG A 7 -12.92 8.39 0.02
CA ARG A 7 -11.51 7.97 0.12
C ARG A 7 -11.22 7.31 1.47
N GLU A 8 -11.75 7.84 2.57
CA GLU A 8 -11.68 7.22 3.90
C GLU A 8 -12.35 5.84 3.94
N ARG A 9 -13.53 5.71 3.32
CA ARG A 9 -14.23 4.42 3.20
C ARG A 9 -13.41 3.43 2.38
N HIS A 10 -12.81 3.89 1.28
CA HIS A 10 -11.95 3.06 0.45
C HIS A 10 -10.71 2.56 1.23
N VAL A 11 -9.99 3.44 1.93
CA VAL A 11 -8.84 3.06 2.76
C VAL A 11 -9.25 2.09 3.87
N THR A 12 -10.39 2.32 4.52
CA THR A 12 -10.93 1.42 5.55
C THR A 12 -11.18 0.01 5.01
N GLN A 13 -11.79 -0.08 3.83
CA GLN A 13 -12.02 -1.37 3.16
C GLN A 13 -10.69 -2.08 2.86
N MET A 14 -9.70 -1.35 2.34
CA MET A 14 -8.40 -1.90 1.99
C MET A 14 -7.66 -2.44 3.22
N LEU A 15 -7.58 -1.66 4.30
CA LEU A 15 -6.96 -2.08 5.56
C LEU A 15 -7.68 -3.27 6.18
N THR A 16 -9.01 -3.33 6.04
CA THR A 16 -9.80 -4.49 6.49
C THR A 16 -9.41 -5.74 5.72
N ASN A 17 -9.30 -5.65 4.39
CA ASN A 17 -8.88 -6.79 3.55
C ASN A 17 -7.46 -7.24 3.90
N MET A 18 -6.51 -6.32 4.05
CA MET A 18 -5.13 -6.64 4.46
C MET A 18 -5.11 -7.39 5.78
N ARG A 19 -5.87 -6.93 6.79
CA ARG A 19 -5.97 -7.60 8.08
C ARG A 19 -6.56 -9.02 7.95
N LEU A 20 -7.58 -9.22 7.12
CA LEU A 20 -8.16 -10.55 6.87
C LEU A 20 -7.16 -11.50 6.20
N GLU A 21 -6.27 -10.97 5.37
CA GLU A 21 -5.19 -11.71 4.71
C GLU A 21 -3.94 -11.89 5.60
N GLY A 22 -3.94 -11.35 6.83
CA GLY A 22 -2.79 -11.39 7.74
C GLY A 22 -1.65 -10.45 7.35
N LEU A 23 -1.91 -9.49 6.47
CA LEU A 23 -0.95 -8.46 6.04
C LEU A 23 -0.97 -7.28 7.00
N ILE A 24 0.22 -6.80 7.37
CA ILE A 24 0.41 -5.61 8.20
C ILE A 24 1.05 -4.54 7.31
N PRO A 25 0.37 -3.41 7.04
CA PRO A 25 0.97 -2.32 6.29
C PRO A 25 2.10 -1.69 7.10
N ASP A 26 3.19 -1.31 6.42
CA ASP A 26 4.27 -0.54 7.01
C ASP A 26 3.96 0.97 7.05
N ASP A 27 4.83 1.74 7.69
CA ASP A 27 4.67 3.17 7.88
C ASP A 27 4.65 3.96 6.56
N ASP A 28 5.37 3.50 5.54
CA ASP A 28 5.43 4.19 4.25
C ASP A 28 4.12 4.00 3.49
N HIS A 29 3.55 2.79 3.49
CA HIS A 29 2.24 2.53 2.94
C HIS A 29 1.14 3.35 3.66
N LEU A 30 1.19 3.43 5.00
CA LEU A 30 0.25 4.25 5.78
C LEU A 30 0.33 5.74 5.40
N ARG A 31 1.52 6.28 5.12
CA ARG A 31 1.70 7.67 4.66
C ARG A 31 1.07 7.90 3.29
N VAL A 32 1.18 6.95 2.36
CA VAL A 32 0.55 7.05 1.03
C VAL A 32 -0.98 7.06 1.16
N LEU A 33 -1.54 6.21 2.03
CA LEU A 33 -2.98 6.19 2.30
C LEU A 33 -3.50 7.51 2.88
N GLN A 34 -2.75 8.11 3.79
CA GLN A 34 -3.09 9.41 4.35
C GLN A 34 -3.11 10.50 3.28
N ARG A 35 -2.10 10.55 2.39
CA ARG A 35 -2.06 11.50 1.26
C ARG A 35 -3.23 11.30 0.30
N TYR A 36 -3.63 10.05 0.07
CA TYR A 36 -4.82 9.77 -0.74
C TYR A 36 -6.09 10.30 -0.07
N ILE A 37 -6.28 10.08 1.23
CA ILE A 37 -7.41 10.63 2.02
C ILE A 37 -7.41 12.17 1.99
N GLU A 38 -6.24 12.80 2.04
CA GLU A 38 -6.10 14.26 1.95
C GLU A 38 -6.35 14.79 0.54
N GLY A 39 -6.17 13.94 -0.48
CA GLY A 39 -6.38 14.29 -1.89
C GLY A 39 -5.13 14.88 -2.53
N THR A 40 -3.99 14.72 -1.85
CA THR A 40 -2.66 15.08 -2.35
C THR A 40 -1.99 13.92 -3.09
N ALA A 41 -2.56 12.71 -2.99
CA ALA A 41 -2.25 11.56 -3.83
C ALA A 41 -3.50 11.01 -4.53
N THR A 42 -3.29 10.36 -5.66
CA THR A 42 -4.32 9.74 -6.51
C THR A 42 -4.39 8.22 -6.31
N LEU A 43 -5.41 7.58 -6.88
CA LEU A 43 -5.49 6.12 -6.92
C LEU A 43 -4.31 5.51 -7.71
N SER A 44 -3.81 6.21 -8.73
CA SER A 44 -2.66 5.75 -9.50
C SER A 44 -1.39 5.72 -8.65
N ASP A 45 -1.23 6.66 -7.72
CA ASP A 45 -0.09 6.70 -6.79
C ASP A 45 -0.13 5.50 -5.84
N LEU A 46 -1.32 5.14 -5.31
CA LEU A 46 -1.52 3.93 -4.51
C LEU A 46 -1.17 2.65 -5.27
N LEU A 47 -1.61 2.54 -6.53
CA LEU A 47 -1.31 1.38 -7.37
C LEU A 47 0.19 1.30 -7.70
N GLN A 48 0.85 2.45 -7.83
CA GLN A 48 2.29 2.49 -8.06
C GLN A 48 3.07 2.07 -6.82
N ASP A 49 2.66 2.53 -5.63
CA ASP A 49 3.23 2.12 -4.35
C ASP A 49 3.16 0.60 -4.16
N ALA A 50 2.00 0.00 -4.38
CA ALA A 50 1.83 -1.45 -4.31
C ALA A 50 2.73 -2.22 -5.30
N ARG A 51 2.92 -1.68 -6.52
CA ARG A 51 3.85 -2.26 -7.51
C ARG A 51 5.30 -2.17 -7.06
N ASN A 52 5.71 -1.05 -6.48
CA ASN A 52 7.06 -0.85 -5.98
C ASN A 52 7.35 -1.82 -4.82
N PHE A 53 6.42 -1.94 -3.87
CA PHE A 53 6.52 -2.91 -2.78
C PHE A 53 6.71 -4.34 -3.29
N ALA A 54 5.87 -4.78 -4.24
CA ALA A 54 5.99 -6.12 -4.84
C ALA A 54 7.34 -6.34 -5.54
N LEU A 55 7.85 -5.31 -6.23
CA LEU A 55 9.13 -5.36 -6.92
C LEU A 55 10.31 -5.44 -5.94
N GLU A 56 10.31 -4.60 -4.90
CA GLU A 56 11.32 -4.63 -3.83
C GLU A 56 11.34 -5.98 -3.12
N ARG A 57 10.16 -6.49 -2.77
CA ARG A 57 9.99 -7.81 -2.19
C ARG A 57 10.58 -8.91 -3.07
N TRP A 58 10.27 -8.89 -4.37
CA TRP A 58 10.80 -9.85 -5.34
C TRP A 58 12.32 -9.75 -5.48
N LEU A 59 12.87 -8.54 -5.55
CA LEU A 59 14.32 -8.30 -5.61
C LEU A 59 15.03 -8.83 -4.36
N LEU A 60 14.48 -8.57 -3.17
CA LEU A 60 15.01 -9.08 -1.89
C LEU A 60 14.98 -10.61 -1.83
N GLU A 61 13.96 -11.24 -2.41
CA GLU A 61 13.82 -12.70 -2.52
C GLU A 61 14.91 -13.30 -3.42
N ARG A 62 15.16 -12.65 -4.56
CA ARG A 62 16.05 -13.13 -5.61
C ARG A 62 17.52 -12.84 -5.36
N LEU A 63 17.81 -11.77 -4.60
CA LEU A 63 19.16 -11.37 -4.21
C LEU A 63 19.57 -11.92 -2.84
N ARG A 64 18.69 -12.64 -2.14
CA ARG A 64 19.05 -13.32 -0.89
C ARG A 64 20.17 -14.33 -1.20
N PRO A 65 21.39 -14.15 -0.65
CA PRO A 65 22.45 -15.11 -0.88
C PRO A 65 22.00 -16.46 -0.29
N THR A 66 22.06 -17.51 -1.09
CA THR A 66 22.02 -18.89 -0.60
C THR A 66 23.26 -19.09 0.25
N VAL A 67 23.13 -18.88 1.56
CA VAL A 67 24.15 -19.29 2.52
C VAL A 67 24.11 -20.81 2.55
N SER A 68 25.09 -21.45 1.90
CA SER A 68 25.43 -22.87 2.11
C SER A 68 26.41 -23.00 3.25
#